data_AF-A0AAU2Q969-F1
#
_entry.id   AF-A0AAU2Q969-F1
#
_cell.length_a   1.000
_cell.length_b   1.000
_cell.length_c   1.000
_cell.angle_alpha   90.00
_cell.angle_beta   90.00
_cell.angle_gamma   90.00
#
_symmetry.space_group_name_H-M   'P 1'
#
loop_
_entity.id
_entity.type
_entity.pdbx_description
1 polymer ?
#
loop_
_entity_poly.entity_id
_entity_poly.type
_entity_poly.pdbx_seq_one_letter_code
_entity_poly.pdbx_strand_id
1 'polypeptide(L)'
;MIFQGTAAGADGPPTTARLRTVLNRAARVVIVEGQVPSDEDDSTGAPRIDVTGADLADLAELLAIVDGGTGDRCRCNGWPTIMVHDANGELIARWTLHHQTGIRGLGDGDADLRDGPALTAWLAEHGLTGSREAQAELAAEEAVAERRRARWVRSAPPGLTEAAEAVAQPPGRDAEAWSRDLRDAEDRLAALTRRLHPDGIERIRALLAWAGISAREPTGGLMWYDRAVELQLLAEPSDLIFAACAAQPPTPAQLDGAAGLFGSLEWTGAHGRHLPEPLKSLLIAHIEAHGTEPMRFRMRHGYYGAERTV
;
A
#
# COMPACT_ATOMS: atom_id res chain seq x y z
N MET A 1 -12.05 -20.07 3.81
CA MET A 1 -12.93 -21.06 3.14
C MET A 1 -13.87 -20.26 2.26
N ILE A 2 -13.76 -20.37 0.93
CA ILE A 2 -14.50 -19.53 -0.04
C ILE A 2 -15.87 -20.19 -0.26
N PHE A 3 -16.93 -19.42 -0.07
CA PHE A 3 -18.31 -19.84 -0.32
C PHE A 3 -18.51 -20.22 -1.80
N GLN A 4 -18.90 -21.46 -2.06
CA GLN A 4 -19.31 -21.99 -3.38
C GLN A 4 -20.84 -22.12 -3.51
N GLY A 5 -21.61 -21.42 -2.67
CA GLY A 5 -22.97 -21.81 -2.33
C GLY A 5 -24.09 -20.86 -2.71
N THR A 6 -24.15 -20.28 -3.91
CA THR A 6 -25.46 -20.02 -4.55
C THR A 6 -25.34 -20.20 -6.06
N ALA A 7 -26.40 -20.78 -6.62
CA ALA A 7 -26.58 -21.38 -7.93
C ALA A 7 -25.84 -20.74 -9.12
N ALA A 8 -25.29 -21.62 -9.95
CA ALA A 8 -24.93 -21.43 -11.36
C ALA A 8 -23.93 -20.29 -11.63
N GLY A 9 -22.73 -20.70 -12.05
CA GLY A 9 -21.81 -19.82 -12.74
C GLY A 9 -22.54 -19.00 -13.80
N ALA A 10 -22.18 -17.73 -13.87
CA ALA A 10 -22.06 -17.17 -15.19
C ALA A 10 -20.58 -16.84 -15.31
N ASP A 11 -19.92 -17.70 -16.06
CA ASP A 11 -18.61 -17.44 -16.62
C ASP A 11 -18.66 -16.06 -17.29
N GLY A 12 -17.58 -15.30 -17.12
CA GLY A 12 -17.42 -14.00 -17.73
C GLY A 12 -17.58 -12.81 -16.78
N PRO A 13 -17.28 -11.63 -17.32
CA PRO A 13 -17.00 -10.45 -16.52
C PRO A 13 -18.25 -9.92 -15.79
N PRO A 14 -18.05 -9.25 -14.64
CA PRO A 14 -19.11 -8.47 -14.02
C PRO A 14 -19.68 -7.43 -14.99
N THR A 15 -21.02 -7.30 -14.99
CA THR A 15 -21.72 -6.25 -15.74
C THR A 15 -22.89 -5.69 -14.95
N THR A 16 -23.20 -4.42 -15.16
CA THR A 16 -24.36 -3.72 -14.59
C THR A 16 -25.66 -4.43 -14.98
N ALA A 17 -25.75 -4.96 -16.20
CA ALA A 17 -26.92 -5.71 -16.67
C ALA A 17 -27.17 -6.97 -15.82
N ARG A 18 -26.11 -7.70 -15.45
CA ARG A 18 -26.20 -8.89 -14.61
C ARG A 18 -26.62 -8.54 -13.18
N LEU A 19 -26.05 -7.48 -12.62
CA LEU A 19 -26.45 -6.96 -11.31
C LEU A 19 -27.95 -6.61 -11.29
N ARG A 20 -28.42 -5.87 -12.30
CA ARG A 20 -29.83 -5.51 -12.45
C ARG A 20 -30.74 -6.73 -12.59
N THR A 21 -30.28 -7.77 -13.30
CA THR A 21 -31.05 -9.02 -13.44
C THR A 21 -31.30 -9.69 -12.09
N VAL A 22 -30.29 -9.67 -11.20
CA VAL A 22 -30.43 -10.19 -9.84
C VAL A 22 -31.36 -9.30 -9.01
N LEU A 23 -31.15 -7.98 -9.02
CA LEU A 23 -31.95 -7.05 -8.22
C LEU A 23 -33.42 -6.96 -8.66
N ASN A 24 -33.72 -7.14 -9.95
CA ASN A 24 -35.09 -7.20 -10.46
C ASN A 24 -35.89 -8.41 -9.94
N ARG A 25 -35.19 -9.45 -9.45
CA ARG A 25 -35.81 -10.62 -8.80
C ARG A 25 -35.86 -10.48 -7.28
N ALA A 26 -35.22 -9.46 -6.73
CA ALA A 26 -35.14 -9.25 -5.29
C ALA A 26 -36.48 -8.75 -4.74
N ALA A 27 -36.95 -9.36 -3.66
CA ALA A 27 -38.01 -8.79 -2.83
C ALA A 27 -37.43 -8.08 -1.59
N ARG A 28 -36.21 -8.46 -1.19
CA ARG A 28 -35.51 -7.94 -0.02
C ARG A 28 -34.01 -7.97 -0.24
N VAL A 29 -33.31 -6.92 0.16
CA VAL A 29 -31.85 -6.91 0.28
C VAL A 29 -31.47 -6.64 1.72
N VAL A 30 -30.53 -7.42 2.23
CA VAL A 30 -29.99 -7.28 3.58
C VAL A 30 -28.55 -6.83 3.46
N ILE A 31 -28.19 -5.74 4.14
CA ILE A 31 -26.81 -5.27 4.20
C ILE A 31 -26.33 -5.32 5.64
N VAL A 32 -25.18 -5.95 5.87
CA VAL A 32 -24.60 -6.18 7.19
C VAL A 32 -23.19 -5.61 7.24
N GLU A 33 -22.90 -4.76 8.22
CA GLU A 33 -21.58 -4.22 8.50
C GLU A 33 -20.67 -5.25 9.15
N GLY A 34 -20.21 -6.16 8.32
CA GLY A 34 -19.26 -7.19 8.71
C GLY A 34 -19.19 -8.29 7.67
N GLN A 35 -18.41 -9.29 8.03
CA GLN A 35 -18.41 -10.56 7.33
C GLN A 35 -19.49 -11.45 7.94
N VAL A 36 -20.49 -11.83 7.15
CA VAL A 36 -21.40 -12.90 7.57
C VAL A 36 -20.68 -14.25 7.33
N PRO A 37 -20.59 -15.18 8.28
CA PRO A 37 -20.12 -16.53 7.99
C PRO A 37 -20.96 -17.21 6.88
N SER A 38 -20.48 -18.33 6.31
CA SER A 38 -21.23 -19.08 5.29
C SER A 38 -22.43 -19.84 5.85
N ASP A 39 -22.43 -20.05 7.17
CA ASP A 39 -23.42 -20.85 7.88
C ASP A 39 -24.27 -19.89 8.71
N GLU A 40 -25.57 -20.19 8.78
CA GLU A 40 -26.70 -19.36 9.25
C GLU A 40 -26.64 -18.91 10.73
N ASP A 41 -25.48 -18.58 11.26
CA ASP A 41 -25.39 -17.80 12.49
C ASP A 41 -25.65 -16.34 12.14
N ASP A 42 -26.91 -15.96 12.38
CA ASP A 42 -27.35 -14.60 12.59
C ASP A 42 -26.30 -13.90 13.48
N SER A 43 -25.39 -13.13 12.88
CA SER A 43 -24.32 -12.45 13.61
C SER A 43 -24.98 -11.39 14.48
N THR A 44 -25.37 -11.78 15.69
CA THR A 44 -26.36 -11.15 16.58
C THR A 44 -25.98 -9.77 17.12
N GLY A 45 -25.05 -9.05 16.49
CA GLY A 45 -24.65 -7.70 16.89
C GLY A 45 -24.07 -6.81 15.80
N ALA A 46 -23.92 -7.26 14.55
CA ALA A 46 -23.43 -6.39 13.48
C ALA A 46 -24.56 -5.45 13.01
N PRO A 47 -24.30 -4.13 12.81
CA PRO A 47 -25.28 -3.22 12.24
C PRO A 47 -25.83 -3.75 10.91
N ARG A 48 -27.14 -3.67 10.75
CA ARG A 48 -27.88 -4.27 9.63
C ARG A 48 -29.01 -3.38 9.18
N ILE A 49 -29.23 -3.34 7.87
CA ILE A 49 -30.43 -2.76 7.26
C ILE A 49 -31.13 -3.77 6.37
N ASP A 50 -32.46 -3.68 6.33
CA ASP A 50 -33.33 -4.41 5.42
C ASP A 50 -33.93 -3.42 4.42
N VAL A 51 -33.62 -3.63 3.14
CA VAL A 51 -33.99 -2.76 2.02
C VAL A 51 -35.09 -3.45 1.23
N THR A 52 -36.23 -2.77 1.06
CA THR A 52 -37.42 -3.29 0.36
C THR A 52 -38.10 -2.17 -0.42
N GLY A 53 -39.00 -2.52 -1.35
CA GLY A 53 -39.85 -1.53 -2.02
C GLY A 53 -39.06 -0.52 -2.86
N ALA A 54 -39.34 0.78 -2.69
CA ALA A 54 -38.73 1.86 -3.48
C ALA A 54 -37.20 1.95 -3.27
N ASP A 55 -36.72 1.69 -2.06
CA ASP A 55 -35.30 1.78 -1.71
C ASP A 55 -34.44 0.74 -2.47
N LEU A 56 -35.05 -0.34 -2.97
CA LEU A 56 -34.35 -1.31 -3.83
C LEU A 56 -33.97 -0.72 -5.18
N ALA A 57 -34.79 0.18 -5.73
CA ALA A 57 -34.47 0.84 -7.00
C ALA A 57 -33.28 1.80 -6.81
N ASP A 58 -33.30 2.60 -5.75
CA ASP A 58 -32.20 3.51 -5.40
C ASP A 58 -30.89 2.72 -5.16
N LEU A 59 -30.96 1.64 -4.39
CA LEU A 59 -29.82 0.76 -4.16
C LEU A 59 -29.29 0.14 -5.46
N ALA A 60 -30.16 -0.24 -6.40
CA ALA A 60 -29.75 -0.79 -7.69
C ALA A 60 -28.99 0.22 -8.56
N GLU A 61 -29.32 1.51 -8.46
CA GLU A 61 -28.59 2.58 -9.13
C GLU A 61 -27.22 2.80 -8.50
N LEU A 62 -27.15 2.84 -7.18
CA LEU A 62 -25.91 3.03 -6.42
C LEU A 62 -24.92 1.87 -6.57
N LEU A 63 -25.43 0.65 -6.78
CA LEU A 63 -24.61 -0.54 -7.03
C LEU A 63 -24.18 -0.69 -8.50
N ALA A 64 -24.48 0.27 -9.37
CA ALA A 64 -24.02 0.22 -10.75
C ALA A 64 -22.48 0.18 -10.83
N ILE A 65 -21.95 -0.62 -11.74
CA ILE A 65 -20.51 -0.88 -11.86
C ILE A 65 -19.93 -0.46 -13.21
N VAL A 66 -18.61 -0.40 -13.28
CA VAL A 66 -17.88 -0.37 -14.55
C VAL A 66 -17.85 -1.79 -15.13
N ASP A 67 -18.47 -1.96 -16.29
CA ASP A 67 -18.58 -3.27 -16.95
C ASP A 67 -17.21 -3.77 -17.40
N GLY A 68 -17.01 -5.09 -17.36
CA GLY A 68 -15.74 -5.74 -17.71
C GLY A 68 -14.90 -6.14 -16.49
N GLY A 69 -15.19 -5.54 -15.33
CA GLY A 69 -14.45 -5.79 -14.09
C GLY A 69 -13.06 -5.15 -14.09
N THR A 70 -12.35 -5.35 -12.98
CA THR A 70 -11.01 -4.81 -12.78
C THR A 70 -9.91 -5.69 -13.39
N GLY A 71 -10.26 -6.89 -13.87
CA GLY A 71 -9.30 -7.88 -14.36
C GLY A 71 -8.58 -8.66 -13.24
N ASP A 72 -8.63 -8.15 -12.00
CA ASP A 72 -7.99 -8.75 -10.84
C ASP A 72 -9.03 -9.14 -9.77
N ARG A 73 -8.63 -10.07 -8.90
CA ARG A 73 -9.34 -10.39 -7.66
C ARG A 73 -8.41 -10.11 -6.50
N CYS A 74 -8.75 -9.10 -5.71
CA CYS A 74 -8.05 -8.91 -4.45
C CYS A 74 -8.38 -10.06 -3.48
N ARG A 75 -7.51 -10.28 -2.50
CA ARG A 75 -7.68 -11.36 -1.50
C ARG A 75 -8.37 -10.92 -0.21
N CYS A 76 -8.59 -9.61 -0.02
CA CYS A 76 -9.30 -9.10 1.15
C CYS A 76 -10.77 -9.50 1.08
N ASN A 77 -11.40 -9.89 2.18
CA ASN A 77 -12.74 -10.45 2.13
C ASN A 77 -13.84 -9.45 1.72
N GLY A 78 -13.60 -8.15 1.91
CA GLY A 78 -14.59 -7.10 1.69
C GLY A 78 -15.67 -7.06 2.79
N TRP A 79 -16.25 -5.88 2.96
CA TRP A 79 -17.41 -5.58 3.80
C TRP A 79 -17.90 -4.15 3.48
N PRO A 80 -19.19 -3.83 3.71
CA PRO A 80 -20.28 -4.68 4.20
C PRO A 80 -20.65 -5.83 3.24
N THR A 81 -21.36 -6.82 3.77
CA THR A 81 -21.93 -7.93 2.99
C THR A 81 -23.35 -7.55 2.54
N ILE A 82 -23.64 -7.73 1.26
CA ILE A 82 -24.94 -7.49 0.64
C ILE A 82 -25.55 -8.85 0.28
N MET A 83 -26.71 -9.18 0.83
CA MET A 83 -27.42 -10.44 0.62
C MET A 83 -28.75 -10.14 -0.06
N VAL A 84 -28.98 -10.74 -1.22
CA VAL A 84 -30.17 -10.50 -2.04
C VAL A 84 -31.11 -11.69 -1.92
N HIS A 85 -32.34 -11.44 -1.47
CA HIS A 85 -33.37 -12.46 -1.29
C HIS A 85 -34.53 -12.26 -2.27
N ASP A 86 -35.06 -13.35 -2.81
CA ASP A 86 -36.25 -13.32 -3.66
C ASP A 86 -37.56 -13.22 -2.85
N ALA A 87 -38.70 -13.25 -3.54
CA ALA A 87 -40.03 -13.17 -2.92
C ALA A 87 -40.39 -14.36 -2.01
N ASN A 88 -39.71 -15.50 -2.16
CA ASN A 88 -39.87 -16.66 -1.28
C ASN A 88 -38.92 -16.60 -0.06
N GLY A 89 -38.05 -15.58 0.00
CA GLY A 89 -37.03 -15.42 1.02
C GLY A 89 -35.72 -16.15 0.74
N GLU A 90 -35.59 -16.83 -0.42
CA GLU A 90 -34.39 -17.56 -0.79
C GLU A 90 -33.24 -16.59 -1.12
N LEU A 91 -32.04 -16.87 -0.62
CA LEU A 91 -30.84 -16.12 -0.97
C LEU A 91 -30.46 -16.42 -2.44
N ILE A 92 -30.55 -15.41 -3.31
CA ILE A 92 -30.27 -15.54 -4.75
C ILE A 92 -28.92 -14.93 -5.16
N ALA A 93 -28.34 -14.06 -4.32
CA ALA A 93 -26.99 -13.56 -4.52
C ALA A 93 -26.38 -13.05 -3.22
N ARG A 94 -25.05 -13.06 -3.19
CA ARG A 94 -24.26 -12.51 -2.09
C ARG A 94 -23.07 -11.75 -2.65
N TRP A 95 -22.96 -10.49 -2.24
CA TRP A 95 -21.87 -9.59 -2.64
C TRP A 95 -21.17 -9.00 -1.43
N THR A 96 -19.95 -8.50 -1.62
CA THR A 96 -19.24 -7.72 -0.61
C THR A 96 -18.68 -6.45 -1.22
N LEU A 97 -18.71 -5.35 -0.46
CA LEU A 97 -17.99 -4.13 -0.83
C LEU A 97 -16.50 -4.31 -0.57
N HIS A 98 -15.70 -3.86 -1.52
CA HIS A 98 -14.27 -4.14 -1.57
C HIS A 98 -13.50 -2.82 -1.70
N HIS A 99 -12.61 -2.55 -0.73
CA HIS A 99 -11.95 -1.25 -0.53
C HIS A 99 -12.92 -0.03 -0.53
N GLN A 100 -14.21 -0.24 -0.26
CA GLN A 100 -15.27 0.76 -0.37
C GLN A 100 -15.43 1.40 -1.77
N THR A 101 -14.83 0.78 -2.79
CA THR A 101 -14.81 1.29 -4.17
C THR A 101 -15.30 0.28 -5.20
N GLY A 102 -15.35 -1.01 -4.85
CA GLY A 102 -15.81 -2.06 -5.74
C GLY A 102 -16.73 -3.07 -5.08
N ILE A 103 -17.30 -3.95 -5.89
CA ILE A 103 -18.15 -5.06 -5.47
C ILE A 103 -17.53 -6.39 -5.90
N ARG A 104 -17.57 -7.38 -5.00
CA ARG A 104 -17.18 -8.77 -5.27
C ARG A 104 -18.39 -9.68 -5.23
N GLY A 105 -18.33 -10.77 -5.99
CA GLY A 105 -19.35 -11.82 -6.03
C GLY A 105 -20.28 -11.71 -7.24
N LEU A 106 -19.98 -10.78 -8.14
CA LEU A 106 -20.66 -10.60 -9.42
C LEU A 106 -19.74 -11.10 -10.55
N GLY A 107 -19.90 -12.35 -10.99
CA GLY A 107 -19.07 -12.91 -12.06
C GLY A 107 -17.68 -13.35 -11.61
N ASP A 108 -16.70 -13.24 -12.51
CA ASP A 108 -15.35 -13.80 -12.35
C ASP A 108 -14.28 -12.82 -11.83
N GLY A 109 -14.66 -11.65 -11.33
CA GLY A 109 -13.72 -10.64 -10.85
C GLY A 109 -14.35 -9.65 -9.87
N ASP A 110 -13.53 -8.73 -9.37
CA ASP A 110 -14.01 -7.53 -8.68
C ASP A 110 -14.45 -6.49 -9.72
N ALA A 111 -15.45 -5.68 -9.41
CA ALA A 111 -15.91 -4.59 -10.28
C ALA A 111 -15.96 -3.26 -9.54
N ASP A 112 -15.41 -2.21 -10.14
CA ASP A 112 -15.49 -0.86 -9.60
C ASP A 112 -16.94 -0.38 -9.61
N LEU A 113 -17.38 0.25 -8.53
CA LEU A 113 -18.62 1.01 -8.50
C LEU A 113 -18.46 2.26 -9.37
N ARG A 114 -19.54 2.66 -10.05
CA ARG A 114 -19.56 3.95 -10.77
C ARG A 114 -19.52 5.13 -9.81
N ASP A 115 -20.15 4.98 -8.64
CA ASP A 115 -20.21 6.01 -7.61
C ASP A 115 -20.17 5.38 -6.20
N GLY A 116 -19.00 4.90 -5.82
CA GLY A 116 -18.74 4.37 -4.47
C GLY A 116 -19.04 5.35 -3.33
N PRO A 117 -18.67 6.65 -3.44
CA PRO A 117 -19.02 7.65 -2.44
C PRO A 117 -20.54 7.81 -2.22
N ALA A 118 -21.34 7.84 -3.29
CA ALA A 118 -22.80 7.92 -3.15
C ALA A 118 -23.38 6.71 -2.43
N LEU A 119 -22.91 5.50 -2.74
CA LEU A 119 -23.33 4.29 -2.02
C LEU A 119 -22.97 4.36 -0.53
N THR A 120 -21.77 4.86 -0.21
CA THR A 120 -21.33 5.00 1.18
C THR A 120 -22.13 6.04 1.96
N ALA A 121 -22.47 7.17 1.32
CA ALA A 121 -23.36 8.17 1.91
C ALA A 121 -24.75 7.58 2.20
N TRP A 122 -25.33 6.88 1.21
CA TRP A 122 -26.62 6.21 1.35
C TRP A 122 -26.61 5.19 2.49
N LEU A 123 -25.58 4.34 2.60
CA LEU A 123 -25.44 3.39 3.70
C LEU A 123 -25.41 4.10 5.06
N ALA A 124 -24.66 5.20 5.18
CA ALA A 124 -24.56 5.98 6.41
C ALA A 124 -25.88 6.66 6.80
N GLU A 125 -26.66 7.14 5.82
CA GLU A 125 -28.00 7.69 6.04
C GLU A 125 -28.98 6.63 6.58
N HIS A 126 -28.75 5.36 6.24
CA HIS A 126 -29.51 4.22 6.73
C HIS A 126 -28.91 3.61 8.02
N GLY A 127 -27.92 4.25 8.64
CA GLY A 127 -27.36 3.86 9.92
C GLY A 127 -26.17 2.88 9.84
N LEU A 128 -25.65 2.61 8.65
CA LEU A 128 -24.44 1.83 8.43
C LEU A 128 -23.24 2.77 8.16
N THR A 129 -22.49 3.13 9.21
CA THR A 129 -21.42 4.15 9.13
C THR A 129 -20.02 3.61 8.90
N GLY A 130 -19.78 2.32 9.07
CA GLY A 130 -18.48 1.69 8.95
C GLY A 130 -17.83 1.89 7.58
N SER A 131 -18.58 1.83 6.47
CA SER A 131 -18.04 2.14 5.14
C SER A 131 -17.48 3.56 5.05
N ARG A 132 -18.16 4.54 5.68
CA ARG A 132 -17.73 5.94 5.72
C ARG A 132 -16.48 6.12 6.59
N GLU A 133 -16.43 5.44 7.73
CA GLU A 133 -15.27 5.44 8.62
C GLU A 133 -14.05 4.83 7.91
N ALA A 134 -14.22 3.69 7.24
CA ALA A 134 -13.16 3.06 6.46
C ALA A 134 -12.67 3.94 5.29
N GLN A 135 -13.57 4.64 4.58
CA GLN A 135 -13.16 5.61 3.55
C GLN A 135 -12.35 6.78 4.15
N ALA A 136 -12.75 7.28 5.31
CA ALA A 136 -12.02 8.35 5.99
C ALA A 136 -10.62 7.90 6.44
N GLU A 137 -10.50 6.68 6.96
CA GLU A 137 -9.21 6.06 7.32
C GLU A 137 -8.31 5.89 6.09
N LEU A 138 -8.82 5.29 5.01
CA LEU A 138 -8.07 5.12 3.76
C LEU A 138 -7.63 6.47 3.17
N ALA A 139 -8.49 7.48 3.18
CA ALA A 139 -8.14 8.81 2.71
C ALA A 139 -7.06 9.47 3.60
N ALA A 140 -7.09 9.23 4.92
CA ALA A 140 -6.06 9.72 5.83
C ALA A 140 -4.72 9.02 5.57
N GLU A 141 -4.72 7.70 5.34
CA GLU A 141 -3.55 6.91 4.97
C GLU A 141 -2.95 7.38 3.63
N GLU A 142 -3.79 7.56 2.60
CA GLU A 142 -3.37 8.08 1.30
C GLU A 142 -2.75 9.47 1.43
N ALA A 143 -3.35 10.36 2.24
CA ALA A 143 -2.79 11.68 2.48
C ALA A 143 -1.45 11.62 3.24
N VAL A 144 -1.24 10.65 4.14
CA VAL A 144 0.07 10.40 4.78
C VAL A 144 1.08 9.91 3.74
N ALA A 145 0.70 8.95 2.90
CA ALA A 145 1.54 8.39 1.86
C ALA A 145 1.97 9.46 0.84
N GLU A 146 1.04 10.32 0.40
CA GLU A 146 1.34 11.42 -0.52
C GLU A 146 2.25 12.46 0.13
N ARG A 147 2.03 12.82 1.40
CA ARG A 147 2.95 13.73 2.12
C ARG A 147 4.36 13.16 2.21
N ARG A 148 4.49 11.85 2.47
CA ARG A 148 5.79 11.15 2.48
C ARG A 148 6.43 11.18 1.10
N ARG A 149 5.70 10.79 0.06
CA ARG A 149 6.13 10.83 -1.35
C ARG A 149 6.63 12.22 -1.74
N ALA A 150 5.83 13.25 -1.52
CA ALA A 150 6.19 14.63 -1.84
C ALA A 150 7.42 15.11 -1.07
N ARG A 151 7.60 14.69 0.19
CA ARG A 151 8.81 14.98 0.97
C ARG A 151 10.05 14.31 0.36
N TRP A 152 9.91 13.04 -0.04
CA TRP A 152 10.99 12.28 -0.66
C TRP A 152 11.43 12.92 -1.99
N VAL A 153 10.48 13.26 -2.87
CA VAL A 153 10.78 13.92 -4.15
C VAL A 153 11.44 15.29 -3.95
N ARG A 154 10.90 16.13 -3.04
CA ARG A 154 11.50 17.44 -2.73
C ARG A 154 12.91 17.37 -2.16
N SER A 155 13.27 16.24 -1.57
CA SER A 155 14.59 16.01 -0.98
C SER A 155 15.58 15.39 -1.97
N ALA A 156 15.17 15.16 -3.22
CA ALA A 156 16.05 14.68 -4.26
C ALA A 156 17.24 15.63 -4.45
N PRO A 157 18.46 15.11 -4.69
CA PRO A 157 19.61 15.93 -5.04
C PRO A 157 19.30 16.91 -6.20
N PRO A 158 19.93 18.09 -6.23
CA PRO A 158 19.68 19.08 -7.27
C PRO A 158 19.80 18.48 -8.67
N GLY A 159 18.76 18.67 -9.50
CA GLY A 159 18.68 18.13 -10.86
C GLY A 159 18.09 16.72 -10.97
N LEU A 160 17.71 16.07 -9.86
CA LEU A 160 17.06 14.75 -9.87
C LEU A 160 15.54 14.78 -9.62
N THR A 161 14.95 15.94 -9.35
CA THR A 161 13.53 16.05 -8.95
C THR A 161 12.55 15.41 -9.94
N GLU A 162 12.71 15.62 -11.25
CA GLU A 162 11.82 15.04 -12.26
C GLU A 162 11.96 13.51 -12.35
N ALA A 163 13.19 13.00 -12.27
CA ALA A 163 13.44 11.56 -12.27
C ALA A 163 12.92 10.90 -10.99
N ALA A 164 13.05 11.59 -9.85
CA ALA A 164 12.45 11.18 -8.59
C ALA A 164 10.92 11.11 -8.69
N GLU A 165 10.26 12.15 -9.23
CA GLU A 165 8.81 12.17 -9.42
C GLU A 165 8.32 10.97 -10.23
N ALA A 166 9.05 10.60 -11.29
CA ALA A 166 8.73 9.47 -12.16
C ALA A 166 8.82 8.11 -11.43
N VAL A 167 9.88 7.88 -10.64
CA VAL A 167 10.01 6.64 -9.83
C VAL A 167 8.97 6.59 -8.72
N ALA A 168 8.64 7.74 -8.14
CA ALA A 168 7.69 7.85 -7.05
C ALA A 168 6.22 7.76 -7.50
N GLN A 169 5.93 7.60 -8.80
CA GLN A 169 4.56 7.48 -9.26
C GLN A 169 3.91 6.21 -8.69
N PRO A 170 2.68 6.33 -8.15
CA PRO A 170 1.95 5.18 -7.63
C PRO A 170 1.63 4.18 -8.74
N PRO A 171 1.46 2.89 -8.39
CA PRO A 171 1.02 1.87 -9.33
C PRO A 171 -0.31 2.24 -9.97
N GLY A 172 -0.36 2.10 -11.29
CA GLY A 172 -1.61 2.15 -12.05
C GLY A 172 -2.39 0.83 -11.96
N ARG A 173 -3.50 0.74 -12.71
CA ARG A 173 -4.33 -0.47 -12.77
C ARG A 173 -3.66 -1.64 -13.50
N ASP A 174 -2.78 -1.35 -14.45
CA ASP A 174 -2.01 -2.36 -15.17
C ASP A 174 -0.65 -2.58 -14.48
N ALA A 175 -0.58 -3.65 -13.67
CA ALA A 175 0.61 -3.97 -12.89
C ALA A 175 1.83 -4.33 -13.76
N GLU A 176 1.62 -4.94 -14.93
CA GLU A 176 2.71 -5.31 -15.83
C GLU A 176 3.29 -4.07 -16.52
N ALA A 177 2.41 -3.19 -17.03
CA ALA A 177 2.82 -1.91 -17.59
C ALA A 177 3.54 -1.07 -16.54
N TRP A 178 2.97 -0.93 -15.34
CA TRP A 178 3.60 -0.20 -14.25
C TRP A 178 4.96 -0.77 -13.87
N SER A 179 5.11 -2.11 -13.78
CA SER A 179 6.39 -2.73 -13.47
C SER A 179 7.47 -2.47 -14.53
N ARG A 180 7.10 -2.35 -15.82
CA ARG A 180 8.03 -1.91 -16.87
C ARG A 180 8.39 -0.44 -16.72
N ASP A 181 7.39 0.42 -16.57
CA ASP A 181 7.57 1.87 -16.46
C ASP A 181 8.42 2.25 -15.24
N LEU A 182 8.22 1.55 -14.11
CA LEU A 182 9.00 1.71 -12.90
C LEU A 182 10.48 1.37 -13.15
N ARG A 183 10.77 0.21 -13.75
CA ARG A 183 12.16 -0.19 -14.07
C ARG A 183 12.84 0.83 -14.98
N ASP A 184 12.15 1.29 -16.02
CA ASP A 184 12.68 2.32 -16.91
C ASP A 184 12.93 3.64 -16.17
N ALA A 185 12.06 4.00 -15.21
CA ALA A 185 12.25 5.18 -14.36
C ALA A 185 13.44 5.04 -13.41
N GLU A 186 13.63 3.86 -12.80
CA GLU A 186 14.75 3.55 -11.93
C GLU A 186 16.09 3.62 -12.70
N ASP A 187 16.15 3.04 -13.90
CA ASP A 187 17.33 3.09 -14.76
C ASP A 187 17.69 4.51 -15.17
N ARG A 188 16.68 5.32 -15.53
CA ARG A 188 16.86 6.75 -15.82
C ARG A 188 17.37 7.52 -14.62
N LEU A 189 16.80 7.29 -13.44
CA LEU A 189 17.24 7.93 -12.19
C LEU A 189 18.71 7.58 -11.92
N ALA A 190 19.09 6.29 -11.97
CA ALA A 190 20.46 5.84 -11.71
C ALA A 190 21.46 6.39 -12.73
N ALA A 191 21.12 6.42 -14.02
CA ALA A 191 21.96 7.03 -15.05
C ALA A 191 22.16 8.53 -14.82
N LEU A 192 21.09 9.24 -14.46
CA LEU A 192 21.13 10.68 -14.19
C LEU A 192 21.94 11.00 -12.93
N THR A 193 21.77 10.23 -11.86
CA THR A 193 22.58 10.34 -10.63
C THR A 193 24.07 10.26 -10.95
N ARG A 194 24.50 9.25 -11.71
CA ARG A 194 25.92 9.10 -12.12
C ARG A 194 26.42 10.24 -12.99
N ARG A 195 25.57 10.80 -13.84
CA ARG A 195 25.93 11.94 -14.69
C ARG A 195 26.13 13.23 -13.90
N LEU A 196 25.25 13.49 -12.92
CA LEU A 196 25.31 14.70 -12.10
C LEU A 196 26.34 14.60 -10.98
N HIS A 197 26.63 13.38 -10.51
CA HIS A 197 27.62 13.09 -9.48
C HIS A 197 28.62 12.04 -10.01
N PRO A 198 29.57 12.44 -10.88
CA PRO A 198 30.54 11.50 -11.45
C PRO A 198 31.53 10.97 -10.40
N ASP A 199 31.88 11.79 -9.41
CA ASP A 199 32.68 11.36 -8.27
C ASP A 199 31.89 10.40 -7.37
N GLY A 200 32.47 9.23 -7.10
CA GLY A 200 31.79 8.17 -6.34
C GLY A 200 31.54 8.51 -4.88
N ILE A 201 32.46 9.25 -4.25
CA ILE A 201 32.33 9.67 -2.85
C ILE A 201 31.20 10.69 -2.72
N GLU A 202 31.17 11.70 -3.58
CA GLU A 202 30.11 12.71 -3.62
C GLU A 202 28.76 12.07 -3.93
N ARG A 203 28.70 11.15 -4.89
CA ARG A 203 27.48 10.42 -5.25
C ARG A 203 26.91 9.62 -4.10
N ILE A 204 27.73 8.80 -3.42
CA ILE A 204 27.31 8.02 -2.26
C ILE A 204 26.82 8.94 -1.15
N ARG A 205 27.53 10.04 -0.88
CA ARG A 205 27.15 11.02 0.13
C ARG A 205 25.82 11.71 -0.18
N ALA A 206 25.53 12.00 -1.45
CA ALA A 206 24.24 12.54 -1.88
C ALA A 206 23.12 11.49 -1.71
N LEU A 207 23.36 10.25 -2.12
CA LEU A 207 22.40 9.15 -1.99
C LEU A 207 22.11 8.80 -0.53
N LEU A 208 23.13 8.77 0.35
CA LEU A 208 22.95 8.56 1.79
C LEU A 208 22.13 9.68 2.41
N ALA A 209 22.37 10.94 2.04
CA ALA A 209 21.57 12.06 2.52
C ALA A 209 20.09 11.92 2.10
N TRP A 210 19.84 11.50 0.87
CA TRP A 210 18.48 11.30 0.36
C TRP A 210 17.78 10.10 1.01
N ALA A 211 18.48 8.97 1.17
CA ALA A 211 18.00 7.78 1.88
C ALA A 211 17.68 8.06 3.36
N GLY A 212 18.37 9.03 3.97
CA GLY A 212 18.13 9.46 5.35
C GLY A 212 16.72 9.99 5.60
N ILE A 213 16.05 10.52 4.57
CA ILE A 213 14.66 10.97 4.65
C ILE A 213 13.74 9.79 4.98
N SER A 214 13.89 8.70 4.23
CA SER A 214 13.08 7.48 4.37
C SER A 214 13.40 6.74 5.66
N ALA A 215 14.66 6.77 6.11
CA ALA A 215 15.09 6.14 7.36
C ALA A 215 14.42 6.75 8.61
N ARG A 216 13.90 7.98 8.50
CA ARG A 216 13.16 8.66 9.57
C ARG A 216 11.65 8.43 9.54
N GLU A 217 11.11 7.73 8.54
CA GLU A 217 9.67 7.51 8.44
C GLU A 217 9.18 6.56 9.56
N PRO A 218 8.13 6.94 10.30
CA PRO A 218 7.75 6.29 11.56
C PRO A 218 7.26 4.85 11.39
N THR A 219 6.74 4.50 10.23
CA THR A 219 6.18 3.18 9.94
C THR A 219 7.24 2.12 9.60
N GLY A 220 8.52 2.52 9.46
CA GLY A 220 9.65 1.58 9.37
C GLY A 220 9.74 0.72 8.09
N GLY A 221 8.88 0.95 7.09
CA GLY A 221 8.89 0.25 5.80
C GLY A 221 9.43 1.10 4.66
N LEU A 222 10.18 0.47 3.74
CA LEU A 222 10.63 1.09 2.49
C LEU A 222 9.51 1.04 1.45
N MET A 223 9.23 2.18 0.82
CA MET A 223 8.42 2.23 -0.41
C MET A 223 9.30 1.85 -1.60
N TRP A 224 8.69 1.52 -2.74
CA TRP A 224 9.43 1.16 -3.96
C TRP A 224 10.42 2.26 -4.39
N TYR A 225 10.06 3.54 -4.23
CA TYR A 225 10.97 4.65 -4.54
C TYR A 225 12.14 4.79 -3.56
N ASP A 226 11.96 4.41 -2.29
CA ASP A 226 13.07 4.35 -1.33
C ASP A 226 14.07 3.26 -1.75
N ARG A 227 13.52 2.13 -2.22
CA ARG A 227 14.30 1.01 -2.71
C ARG A 227 15.15 1.38 -3.93
N ALA A 228 14.68 2.25 -4.81
CA ALA A 228 15.46 2.72 -5.96
C ALA A 228 16.77 3.44 -5.56
N VAL A 229 16.78 4.17 -4.44
CA VAL A 229 17.99 4.82 -3.91
C VAL A 229 18.89 3.81 -3.21
N GLU A 230 18.30 2.90 -2.43
CA GLU A 230 19.04 1.83 -1.76
C GLU A 230 19.74 0.90 -2.76
N LEU A 231 19.08 0.52 -3.87
CA LEU A 231 19.69 -0.28 -4.92
C LEU A 231 20.88 0.42 -5.59
N GLN A 232 20.83 1.74 -5.75
CA GLN A 232 21.98 2.50 -6.23
C GLN A 232 23.14 2.46 -5.23
N LEU A 233 22.86 2.60 -3.93
CA LEU A 233 23.88 2.45 -2.89
C LEU A 233 24.47 1.04 -2.86
N LEU A 234 23.64 0.00 -2.95
CA LEU A 234 24.07 -1.41 -2.96
C LEU A 234 24.87 -1.78 -4.23
N ALA A 235 24.74 -1.02 -5.31
CA ALA A 235 25.52 -1.21 -6.53
C ALA A 235 26.92 -0.61 -6.45
N GLU A 236 27.21 0.25 -5.47
CA GLU A 236 28.54 0.82 -5.25
C GLU A 236 29.44 -0.17 -4.49
N PRO A 237 30.77 -0.15 -4.74
CA PRO A 237 31.71 -0.95 -3.97
C PRO A 237 31.66 -0.62 -2.47
N SER A 238 31.64 -1.64 -1.61
CA SER A 238 31.50 -1.45 -0.15
C SER A 238 32.64 -0.63 0.46
N ASP A 239 33.86 -0.79 -0.06
CA ASP A 239 35.04 0.00 0.34
C ASP A 239 34.87 1.49 -0.02
N LEU A 240 34.24 1.78 -1.16
CA LEU A 240 33.92 3.14 -1.57
C LEU A 240 32.84 3.76 -0.67
N ILE A 241 31.85 2.97 -0.22
CA ILE A 241 30.83 3.43 0.74
C ILE A 241 31.47 3.77 2.09
N PHE A 242 32.37 2.94 2.59
CA PHE A 242 33.12 3.25 3.81
C PHE A 242 34.00 4.48 3.65
N ALA A 243 34.70 4.60 2.52
CA ALA A 243 35.49 5.78 2.20
C ALA A 243 34.63 7.05 2.16
N ALA A 244 33.40 6.98 1.61
CA ALA A 244 32.49 8.10 1.52
C ALA A 244 32.01 8.59 2.90
N CYS A 245 31.78 7.66 3.83
CA CYS A 245 31.48 7.98 5.23
C CYS A 245 32.69 8.55 5.99
N ALA A 246 33.92 8.20 5.60
CA ALA A 246 35.15 8.63 6.28
C ALA A 246 35.76 9.92 5.69
N ALA A 247 35.50 10.25 4.42
CA ALA A 247 36.16 11.35 3.70
C ALA A 247 35.95 12.72 4.36
N GLN A 248 34.76 12.95 4.92
CA GLN A 248 34.39 14.14 5.68
C GLN A 248 33.35 13.74 6.72
N PRO A 249 33.26 14.45 7.87
CA PRO A 249 32.20 14.22 8.85
C PRO A 249 30.83 14.10 8.17
N PRO A 250 30.15 12.95 8.31
CA PRO A 250 28.81 12.78 7.78
C PRO A 250 27.83 13.76 8.44
N THR A 251 26.93 14.30 7.64
CA THR A 251 25.78 15.06 8.16
C THR A 251 24.80 14.12 8.87
N PRO A 252 23.91 14.63 9.75
CA PRO A 252 22.88 13.79 10.38
C PRO A 252 22.04 13.00 9.38
N ALA A 253 21.64 13.62 8.24
CA ALA A 253 20.88 12.93 7.20
C ALA A 253 21.68 11.78 6.55
N GLN A 254 22.99 11.95 6.35
CA GLN A 254 23.85 10.89 5.85
C GLN A 254 23.99 9.75 6.85
N LEU A 255 24.06 10.05 8.14
CA LEU A 255 24.08 9.03 9.20
C LEU A 255 22.74 8.29 9.29
N ASP A 256 21.61 8.97 9.07
CA ASP A 256 20.30 8.33 8.97
C ASP A 256 20.23 7.37 7.78
N GLY A 257 20.70 7.79 6.61
CA GLY A 257 20.75 6.94 5.42
C GLY A 257 21.71 5.77 5.58
N ALA A 258 22.87 6.00 6.20
CA ALA A 258 23.84 4.95 6.50
C ALA A 258 23.27 3.93 7.50
N ALA A 259 22.56 4.38 8.54
CA ALA A 259 21.85 3.49 9.46
C ALA A 259 20.76 2.68 8.73
N GLY A 260 20.04 3.29 7.78
CA GLY A 260 19.12 2.58 6.89
C GLY A 260 19.81 1.47 6.10
N LEU A 261 20.84 1.84 5.33
CA LEU A 261 21.60 0.94 4.45
C LEU A 261 22.24 -0.23 5.23
N PHE A 262 23.04 0.07 6.26
CA PHE A 262 23.74 -0.96 7.04
C PHE A 262 22.82 -1.78 7.93
N GLY A 263 21.60 -1.30 8.14
CA GLY A 263 20.52 -2.00 8.83
C GLY A 263 19.66 -2.89 7.92
N SER A 264 19.84 -2.80 6.59
CA SER A 264 19.06 -3.55 5.60
C SER A 264 19.41 -5.04 5.59
N LEU A 265 18.47 -5.88 5.15
CA LEU A 265 18.70 -7.31 5.01
C LEU A 265 19.69 -7.61 3.88
N GLU A 266 19.66 -6.81 2.81
CA GLU A 266 20.52 -6.95 1.65
C GLU A 266 21.97 -6.65 1.99
N TRP A 267 22.23 -5.53 2.68
CA TRP A 267 23.58 -5.23 3.14
C TRP A 267 24.09 -6.32 4.08
N THR A 268 23.31 -6.66 5.10
CA THR A 268 23.77 -7.59 6.12
C THR A 268 23.90 -9.03 5.61
N GLY A 269 23.12 -9.41 4.61
CA GLY A 269 23.27 -10.67 3.89
C GLY A 269 24.55 -10.73 3.07
N ALA A 270 24.92 -9.65 2.39
CA ALA A 270 26.09 -9.60 1.51
C ALA A 270 27.42 -9.33 2.26
N HIS A 271 27.40 -8.45 3.26
CA HIS A 271 28.60 -7.90 3.90
C HIS A 271 28.69 -8.20 5.41
N GLY A 272 27.66 -8.83 5.98
CA GLY A 272 27.55 -9.07 7.42
C GLY A 272 27.15 -7.81 8.19
N ARG A 273 27.09 -7.94 9.52
CA ARG A 273 26.65 -6.86 10.43
C ARG A 273 27.78 -5.99 10.96
N HIS A 274 29.03 -6.41 10.81
CA HIS A 274 30.18 -5.73 11.39
C HIS A 274 30.60 -4.55 10.51
N LEU A 275 30.66 -3.36 11.10
CA LEU A 275 31.16 -2.15 10.46
C LEU A 275 32.57 -1.82 10.96
N PRO A 276 33.45 -1.25 10.11
CA PRO A 276 34.77 -0.83 10.54
C PRO A 276 34.70 0.37 11.50
N GLU A 277 35.69 0.49 12.38
CA GLU A 277 35.93 1.73 13.11
C GLU A 277 36.57 2.78 12.19
N PRO A 278 36.29 4.09 12.39
CA PRO A 278 35.45 4.69 13.45
C PRO A 278 33.95 4.76 13.12
N LEU A 279 33.52 4.25 11.94
CA LEU A 279 32.16 4.38 11.45
C LEU A 279 31.13 3.69 12.35
N LYS A 280 31.45 2.51 12.88
CA LYS A 280 30.62 1.81 13.86
C LYS A 280 30.29 2.70 15.06
N SER A 281 31.31 3.23 15.74
CA SER A 281 31.13 4.06 16.93
C SER A 281 30.32 5.32 16.63
N LEU A 282 30.57 5.95 15.48
CA LEU A 282 29.84 7.14 15.05
C LEU A 282 28.34 6.85 14.83
N LEU A 283 28.00 5.75 14.16
CA LEU A 283 26.61 5.38 13.91
C LEU A 283 25.86 5.00 15.20
N ILE A 284 26.50 4.26 16.10
CA ILE A 284 25.91 3.91 17.40
C ILE A 284 25.58 5.18 18.18
N ALA A 285 26.56 6.10 18.31
CA ALA A 285 26.35 7.35 19.02
C ALA A 285 25.21 8.19 18.40
N HIS A 286 25.13 8.24 17.06
CA HIS A 286 24.03 8.94 16.37
C HIS A 286 22.66 8.29 16.63
N ILE A 287 22.57 6.96 16.58
CA ILE A 287 21.31 6.22 16.81
C ILE A 287 20.85 6.36 18.27
N GLU A 288 21.77 6.31 19.23
CA GLU A 288 21.47 6.56 20.64
C GLU A 288 20.89 7.95 20.86
N ALA A 289 21.55 8.98 20.30
CA ALA A 289 21.15 10.37 20.48
C ALA A 289 19.88 10.74 19.70
N HIS A 290 19.75 10.29 18.45
CA HIS A 290 18.81 10.85 17.47
C HIS A 290 18.07 9.81 16.62
N GLY A 291 18.32 8.51 16.86
CA GLY A 291 17.75 7.43 16.07
C GLY A 291 16.23 7.31 16.21
N THR A 292 15.59 6.76 15.19
CA THR A 292 14.18 6.36 15.25
C THR A 292 14.04 5.02 15.98
N GLU A 293 12.80 4.66 16.35
CA GLU A 293 12.55 3.36 17.00
C GLU A 293 13.02 2.17 16.15
N PRO A 294 12.79 2.13 14.81
CA PRO A 294 13.37 1.10 13.96
C PRO A 294 14.91 1.02 14.00
N MET A 295 15.60 2.17 14.04
CA MET A 295 17.07 2.19 14.13
C MET A 295 17.56 1.61 15.46
N ARG A 296 16.95 2.03 16.58
CA ARG A 296 17.28 1.53 17.92
C ARG A 296 16.96 0.05 18.08
N PHE A 297 15.83 -0.38 17.54
CA PHE A 297 15.46 -1.79 17.48
C PHE A 297 16.55 -2.61 16.79
N ARG A 298 16.96 -2.24 15.56
CA ARG A 298 18.05 -2.92 14.84
C ARG A 298 19.35 -2.94 15.66
N MET A 299 19.71 -1.82 16.27
CA MET A 299 20.91 -1.73 17.13
C MET A 299 20.86 -2.74 18.28
N ARG A 300 19.75 -2.83 19.03
CA ARG A 300 19.57 -3.84 20.11
C ARG A 300 19.67 -5.28 19.61
N HIS A 301 19.31 -5.51 18.35
CA HIS A 301 19.40 -6.82 17.69
C HIS A 301 20.77 -7.12 17.05
N GLY A 302 21.81 -6.33 17.38
CA GLY A 302 23.20 -6.59 16.97
C GLY A 302 23.51 -6.20 15.54
N TYR A 303 22.70 -5.34 14.92
CA TYR A 303 23.09 -4.65 13.69
C TYR A 303 24.21 -3.65 13.97
N TYR A 304 24.90 -3.23 12.92
CA TYR A 304 26.04 -2.29 12.99
C TYR A 304 27.24 -2.80 13.81
N GLY A 305 27.22 -4.08 14.22
CA GLY A 305 28.23 -4.69 15.08
C GLY A 305 28.08 -4.28 16.55
N ALA A 306 26.91 -3.78 16.96
CA ALA A 306 26.59 -3.50 18.35
C ALA A 306 26.48 -4.81 19.16
N GLU A 307 26.89 -4.78 20.43
CA GLU A 307 26.64 -5.88 21.34
C GLU A 307 25.13 -5.98 21.61
N ARG A 308 24.58 -7.20 21.62
CA ARG A 308 23.15 -7.41 21.88
C ARG A 308 22.86 -7.02 23.32
N THR A 309 22.06 -5.98 23.50
CA THR A 309 21.47 -5.63 24.79
C THR A 309 20.22 -6.48 24.97
N VAL A 310 20.27 -7.42 25.92
CA VAL A 310 19.14 -8.29 26.32
C VAL A 310 18.18 -7.51 27.21
#